data_AF-A0AAV1AT39-F1
#
_entry.id   AF-A0AAV1AT39-F1
#
_cell.length_a   1.000
_cell.length_b   1.000
_cell.length_c   1.000
_cell.angle_alpha   90.00
_cell.angle_beta   90.00
_cell.angle_gamma   90.00
#
_symmetry.space_group_name_H-M   'P 1'
#
loop_
_entity.id
_entity.type
_entity.pdbx_description
1 polymer ?
#
loop_
_entity_poly.entity_id
_entity_poly.type
_entity_poly.pdbx_seq_one_letter_code
_entity_poly.pdbx_strand_id
1 'polypeptide(L)'
;MTPMRRNTIQINFVQVPTQLKELVAKLVPTLEEFSGLLGISILEQTPFIGWEKVIRPEDIASALHMTKAEVMSNWETRSGIKGFLTKFLVGKANQFWDSLDFQAFEDILALLIYGLVLFPNSDAFVDVNAVKIFISCNLVPTLLGDILHSLYACTARKRGTLMSCAPLLARWFISHLPKSVFKNKEGMGWAYRIMYLSHNDIIWTIKGMEDVAIIDRCGEYPNVPLLGTHGGITYNPCLALRQFGRARREGPHELLMSSIVFYFQGDSDEQRRRFIRAWDRVHRSDPHELGTKTSLPMEPYL
;
A
#
# COMPACT_ATOMS: atom_id res chain seq x y z
N MET A 1 30.53 10.90 15.47
CA MET A 1 29.58 10.46 14.42
C MET A 1 28.21 10.99 14.78
N THR A 2 27.79 12.04 14.08
CA THR A 2 26.48 12.69 14.25
C THR A 2 25.40 11.76 13.68
N PRO A 3 24.29 11.48 14.40
CA PRO A 3 23.21 10.67 13.83
C PRO A 3 22.57 11.46 12.70
N MET A 4 22.67 10.92 11.49
CA MET A 4 22.06 11.48 10.28
C MET A 4 20.55 11.53 10.49
N ARG A 5 19.98 12.74 10.44
CA ARG A 5 18.54 12.97 10.60
C ARG A 5 17.81 12.23 9.49
N ARG A 6 16.99 11.23 9.86
CA ARG A 6 16.02 10.62 8.96
C ARG A 6 15.12 11.74 8.42
N ASN A 7 15.00 11.85 7.10
CA ASN A 7 13.95 12.66 6.47
C ASN A 7 12.63 11.89 6.55
N THR A 8 12.16 11.59 7.76
CA THR A 8 10.84 11.00 7.99
C THR A 8 9.84 12.14 8.09
N ILE A 9 8.85 12.17 7.20
CA ILE A 9 7.72 13.07 7.33
C ILE A 9 6.92 12.59 8.56
N GLN A 10 7.12 13.24 9.71
CA GLN A 10 6.22 13.08 10.84
C GLN A 10 4.91 13.78 10.52
N ILE A 11 3.92 13.02 10.05
CA ILE A 11 2.55 13.49 10.03
C ILE A 11 2.02 13.39 11.45
N ASN A 12 2.27 14.42 12.25
CA ASN A 12 1.63 14.57 13.55
C ASN A 12 0.16 14.91 13.29
N PHE A 13 -0.73 13.93 13.47
CA PHE A 13 -2.17 14.15 13.53
C PHE A 13 -2.50 14.89 14.83
N VAL A 14 -2.13 16.17 14.92
CA VAL A 14 -2.63 17.09 15.94
C VAL A 14 -4.13 17.15 15.75
N GLN A 15 -4.88 16.66 16.74
CA GLN A 15 -6.35 16.62 16.83
C GLN A 15 -7.07 16.84 15.50
N VAL A 16 -7.26 15.76 14.76
CA VAL A 16 -8.10 15.74 13.56
C VAL A 16 -9.49 16.27 13.94
N PRO A 17 -9.97 17.38 13.35
CA PRO A 17 -11.31 17.91 13.59
C PRO A 17 -12.36 16.84 13.32
N THR A 18 -13.47 16.83 14.07
CA THR A 18 -14.53 15.79 13.94
C THR A 18 -15.04 15.65 12.50
N GLN A 19 -15.16 16.77 11.77
CA GLN A 19 -15.53 16.79 10.35
C GLN A 19 -14.49 16.08 9.46
N LEU A 20 -13.19 16.26 9.73
CA LEU A 20 -12.14 15.55 9.01
C LEU A 20 -12.07 14.07 9.43
N LYS A 21 -12.42 13.73 10.68
CA LYS A 21 -12.58 12.33 11.11
C LYS A 21 -13.74 11.66 10.37
N GLU A 22 -14.87 12.33 10.19
CA GLU A 22 -16.03 11.78 9.47
C GLU A 22 -15.79 11.66 7.96
N LEU A 23 -15.03 12.58 7.38
CA LEU A 23 -14.63 12.58 5.98
C LEU A 23 -13.60 11.46 5.71
N VAL A 24 -12.59 11.34 6.56
CA VAL A 24 -11.51 10.33 6.46
C VAL A 24 -11.99 8.94 6.91
N ALA A 25 -12.97 8.85 7.82
CA ALA A 25 -13.55 7.57 8.22
C ALA A 25 -14.37 6.90 7.10
N LYS A 26 -14.70 7.62 6.02
CA LYS A 26 -15.53 7.13 4.92
C LYS A 26 -14.77 6.98 3.60
N LEU A 27 -13.53 7.46 3.53
CA LEU A 27 -12.66 7.32 2.35
C LEU A 27 -11.46 6.46 2.75
N VAL A 28 -11.29 5.32 2.09
CA VAL A 28 -10.25 4.33 2.46
C VAL A 28 -9.50 3.91 1.21
N PRO A 29 -8.16 3.80 1.24
CA PRO A 29 -7.41 3.32 0.10
C PRO A 29 -7.83 1.89 -0.24
N THR A 30 -8.06 1.64 -1.53
CA THR A 30 -8.51 0.33 -2.04
C THR A 30 -7.41 -0.36 -2.84
N LEU A 31 -7.48 -1.69 -2.95
CA LEU A 31 -6.53 -2.46 -3.75
C LEU A 31 -6.58 -2.01 -5.21
N GLU A 32 -7.79 -1.81 -5.72
CA GLU A 32 -8.09 -1.47 -7.11
C GLU A 32 -7.60 -0.07 -7.48
N GLU A 33 -7.80 0.93 -6.62
CA GLU A 33 -7.25 2.27 -6.84
C GLU A 33 -5.72 2.26 -6.80
N PHE A 34 -5.12 1.50 -5.88
CA PHE A 34 -3.66 1.38 -5.79
C PHE A 34 -3.09 0.65 -7.01
N SER A 35 -3.77 -0.39 -7.47
CA SER A 35 -3.46 -1.09 -8.72
C SER A 35 -3.48 -0.13 -9.91
N GLY A 36 -4.53 0.69 -10.03
CA GLY A 36 -4.64 1.69 -11.09
C GLY A 36 -3.60 2.81 -10.99
N LEU A 37 -3.26 3.27 -9.78
CA LEU A 37 -2.25 4.31 -9.56
C LEU A 37 -0.83 3.84 -9.88
N LEU A 38 -0.54 2.56 -9.63
CA LEU A 38 0.75 1.93 -9.89
C LEU A 38 0.86 1.37 -11.31
N GLY A 39 -0.27 1.11 -11.98
CA GLY A 39 -0.30 0.38 -13.24
C GLY A 39 0.07 -1.10 -13.10
N ILE A 40 -0.09 -1.67 -11.89
CA ILE A 40 0.32 -3.04 -11.55
C ILE A 40 -0.91 -3.84 -11.17
N SER A 41 -1.12 -4.98 -11.83
CA SER A 41 -2.28 -5.85 -11.59
C SER A 41 -2.22 -6.52 -10.22
N ILE A 42 -3.39 -6.71 -9.61
CA ILE A 42 -3.52 -7.52 -8.40
C ILE A 42 -3.58 -8.99 -8.82
N LEU A 43 -2.56 -9.76 -8.47
CA LEU A 43 -2.45 -11.17 -8.84
C LEU A 43 -3.24 -12.04 -7.87
N GLU A 44 -3.86 -13.10 -8.39
CA GLU A 44 -4.57 -14.13 -7.61
C GLU A 44 -3.58 -15.16 -7.05
N GLN A 45 -2.61 -14.65 -6.31
CA GLN A 45 -1.60 -15.42 -5.61
C GLN A 45 -1.43 -14.84 -4.21
N THR A 46 -0.90 -15.63 -3.29
CA THR A 46 -0.56 -15.13 -1.97
C THR A 46 0.41 -13.93 -2.09
N PRO A 47 0.12 -12.79 -1.46
CA PRO A 47 1.06 -11.67 -1.40
C PRO A 47 2.24 -12.01 -0.48
N PHE A 48 3.13 -11.05 -0.23
CA PHE A 48 4.27 -11.26 0.65
C PHE A 48 3.84 -11.79 2.02
N ILE A 49 4.35 -12.96 2.39
CA ILE A 49 3.95 -13.60 3.66
C ILE A 49 4.96 -13.40 4.77
N GLY A 50 6.14 -12.84 4.49
CA GLY A 50 7.29 -12.68 5.40
C GLY A 50 8.02 -13.98 5.79
N TRP A 51 7.54 -15.13 5.32
CA TRP A 51 8.17 -16.46 5.42
C TRP A 51 8.64 -16.93 4.05
N GLU A 52 8.83 -15.98 3.14
CA GLU A 52 9.37 -16.26 1.81
C GLU A 52 10.65 -17.05 1.93
N LYS A 53 10.79 -18.08 1.08
CA LYS A 53 11.99 -18.90 1.00
C LYS A 53 13.23 -18.01 0.85
N VAL A 54 14.36 -18.55 1.29
CA VAL A 54 15.65 -17.89 1.04
C VAL A 54 15.78 -17.71 -0.46
N ILE A 55 15.90 -16.45 -0.88
CA ILE A 55 16.01 -16.11 -2.29
C ILE A 55 17.38 -16.58 -2.78
N ARG A 56 17.39 -17.27 -3.92
CA ARG A 56 18.65 -17.76 -4.50
C ARG A 56 19.34 -16.59 -5.21
N PRO A 57 20.66 -16.44 -5.07
CA PRO A 57 21.39 -15.40 -5.79
C PRO A 57 21.16 -15.40 -7.30
N GLU A 58 20.89 -16.58 -7.88
CA GLU A 58 20.55 -16.77 -9.30
C GLU A 58 19.24 -16.08 -9.69
N ASP A 59 18.23 -16.13 -8.81
CA ASP A 59 16.93 -15.49 -9.07
C ASP A 59 17.07 -13.96 -9.07
N ILE A 60 17.90 -13.42 -8.15
CA ILE A 60 18.23 -11.98 -8.10
C ILE A 60 19.05 -11.58 -9.33
N ALA A 61 20.06 -12.38 -9.67
CA ALA A 61 20.92 -12.14 -10.82
C ALA A 61 20.11 -12.05 -12.11
N SER A 62 19.18 -12.99 -12.31
CA SER A 62 18.27 -12.99 -13.45
C SER A 62 17.33 -11.79 -13.45
N ALA A 63 16.78 -11.40 -12.30
CA ALA A 63 15.82 -10.29 -12.21
C ALA A 63 16.47 -8.90 -12.39
N LEU A 64 17.78 -8.79 -12.13
CA LEU A 64 18.52 -7.52 -12.15
C LEU A 64 19.58 -7.46 -13.26
N HIS A 65 19.58 -8.43 -14.17
CA HIS A 65 20.53 -8.53 -15.28
C HIS A 65 22.01 -8.49 -14.83
N MET A 66 22.30 -9.11 -13.68
CA MET A 66 23.64 -9.20 -13.11
C MET A 66 24.13 -10.65 -13.12
N THR A 67 25.43 -10.85 -12.92
CA THR A 67 25.95 -12.18 -12.62
C THR A 67 25.72 -12.55 -11.16
N LYS A 68 25.65 -13.86 -10.87
CA LYS A 68 25.63 -14.37 -9.49
C LYS A 68 26.79 -13.81 -8.65
N ALA A 69 27.98 -13.72 -9.23
CA ALA A 69 29.17 -13.23 -8.54
C ALA A 69 29.02 -11.76 -8.11
N GLU A 70 28.46 -10.91 -8.98
CA GLU A 70 28.18 -9.51 -8.67
C GLU A 70 27.11 -9.35 -7.59
N VAL A 71 26.05 -10.17 -7.64
CA VAL A 71 25.03 -10.20 -6.58
C VAL A 71 25.71 -10.53 -5.25
N MET A 72 26.44 -11.64 -5.17
CA MET A 72 27.04 -12.09 -3.92
C MET A 72 28.07 -11.11 -3.36
N SER A 73 28.86 -10.45 -4.22
CA SER A 73 29.89 -9.50 -3.77
C SER A 73 29.31 -8.19 -3.24
N ASN A 74 28.06 -7.84 -3.62
CA ASN A 74 27.38 -6.62 -3.20
C ASN A 74 26.17 -6.89 -2.28
N TRP A 75 25.94 -8.15 -1.89
CA TRP A 75 24.86 -8.55 -1.00
C TRP A 75 25.27 -8.34 0.47
N GLU A 76 25.14 -7.09 0.92
CA GLU A 76 25.58 -6.63 2.22
C GLU A 76 24.56 -6.92 3.34
N THR A 77 25.04 -6.95 4.58
CA THR A 77 24.20 -7.03 5.78
C THR A 77 24.27 -5.70 6.54
N ARG A 78 23.13 -5.03 6.72
CA ARG A 78 22.99 -3.84 7.57
C ARG A 78 21.95 -4.09 8.65
N SER A 79 22.32 -3.83 9.91
CA SER A 79 21.43 -4.04 11.07
C SER A 79 20.78 -5.43 11.12
N GLY A 80 21.52 -6.47 10.70
CA GLY A 80 21.03 -7.85 10.65
C GLY A 80 20.16 -8.22 9.44
N ILE A 81 19.91 -7.29 8.52
CA ILE A 81 19.09 -7.50 7.31
C ILE A 81 20.00 -7.44 6.07
N LYS A 82 19.82 -8.41 5.17
CA LYS A 82 20.55 -8.46 3.89
C LYS A 82 19.90 -7.59 2.82
N GLY A 83 20.69 -7.15 1.84
CA GLY A 83 20.22 -6.32 0.74
C GLY A 83 21.34 -5.65 -0.03
N PHE A 84 21.00 -4.62 -0.79
CA PHE A 84 21.94 -3.84 -1.61
C PHE A 84 22.05 -2.40 -1.13
N LEU A 85 23.26 -1.84 -1.22
CA LEU A 85 23.43 -0.39 -1.08
C LEU A 85 22.83 0.33 -2.30
N THR A 86 22.13 1.44 -2.06
CA THR A 86 21.60 2.30 -3.13
C THR A 86 22.71 2.77 -4.07
N LYS A 87 23.89 3.11 -3.53
CA LYS A 87 25.03 3.56 -4.35
C LYS A 87 25.44 2.53 -5.41
N PHE A 88 25.36 1.24 -5.06
CA PHE A 88 25.71 0.14 -5.95
C PHE A 88 24.66 0.00 -7.06
N LEU A 89 23.38 -0.04 -6.69
CA LEU A 89 22.27 -0.14 -7.64
C LEU A 89 22.23 1.07 -8.60
N VAL A 90 22.43 2.29 -8.11
CA VAL A 90 22.52 3.48 -8.96
C VAL A 90 23.72 3.40 -9.90
N GLY A 91 24.87 2.93 -9.42
CA GLY A 91 26.03 2.67 -10.28
C GLY A 91 25.73 1.65 -11.38
N LYS A 92 24.96 0.61 -11.07
CA LYS A 92 24.50 -0.40 -12.04
C LYS A 92 23.50 0.17 -13.05
N ALA A 93 22.53 0.96 -12.61
CA ALA A 93 21.61 1.66 -13.49
C ALA A 93 22.38 2.53 -14.51
N ASN A 94 23.36 3.31 -14.06
CA ASN A 94 24.19 4.13 -14.96
C ASN A 94 24.97 3.28 -15.98
N GLN A 95 25.51 2.12 -15.57
CA GLN A 95 26.18 1.20 -16.50
C GLN A 95 25.23 0.68 -17.59
N PHE A 96 23.99 0.32 -17.23
CA PHE A 96 22.98 -0.12 -18.20
C PHE A 96 22.53 1.03 -19.11
N TRP A 97 22.40 2.24 -18.56
CA TRP A 97 22.12 3.44 -19.35
C TRP A 97 23.21 3.71 -20.40
N ASP A 98 24.48 3.69 -19.99
CA ASP A 98 25.62 3.95 -20.87
C ASP A 98 25.79 2.88 -21.95
N SER A 99 25.40 1.64 -21.65
CA SER A 99 25.39 0.52 -22.61
C SER A 99 24.11 0.41 -23.43
N LEU A 100 23.15 1.33 -23.25
CA LEU A 100 21.84 1.37 -23.92
C LEU A 100 20.96 0.13 -23.63
N ASP A 101 21.20 -0.56 -22.52
CA ASP A 101 20.33 -1.63 -22.03
C ASP A 101 19.20 -1.03 -21.18
N PHE A 102 18.19 -0.49 -21.86
CA PHE A 102 17.08 0.20 -21.21
C PHE A 102 16.22 -0.72 -20.34
N GLN A 103 16.07 -1.99 -20.73
CA GLN A 103 15.30 -2.96 -19.93
C GLN A 103 15.97 -3.19 -18.59
N ALA A 104 17.28 -3.47 -18.59
CA ALA A 104 18.02 -3.67 -17.35
C ALA A 104 18.06 -2.41 -16.50
N PHE A 105 18.18 -1.23 -17.12
CA PHE A 105 18.06 0.05 -16.43
C PHE A 105 16.70 0.21 -15.73
N GLU A 106 15.60 -0.04 -16.43
CA GLU A 106 14.24 0.07 -15.90
C GLU A 106 14.00 -0.90 -14.73
N ASP A 107 14.51 -2.14 -14.82
CA ASP A 107 14.38 -3.13 -13.74
C ASP A 107 15.15 -2.71 -12.47
N ILE A 108 16.35 -2.15 -12.61
CA ILE A 108 17.11 -1.59 -11.47
C ILE A 108 16.41 -0.36 -10.89
N LEU A 109 15.89 0.53 -11.74
CA LEU A 109 15.14 1.71 -11.31
C LEU A 109 13.87 1.31 -10.56
N ALA A 110 13.14 0.30 -11.05
CA ALA A 110 11.98 -0.25 -10.38
C ALA A 110 12.35 -0.81 -9.00
N LEU A 111 13.42 -1.60 -8.88
CA LEU A 111 13.88 -2.10 -7.58
C LEU A 111 14.24 -0.96 -6.60
N LEU A 112 14.88 0.11 -7.09
CA LEU A 112 15.17 1.31 -6.30
C LEU A 112 13.88 1.96 -5.78
N ILE A 113 12.84 2.09 -6.62
CA ILE A 113 11.53 2.61 -6.19
C ILE A 113 10.90 1.70 -5.15
N TYR A 114 10.97 0.38 -5.33
CA TYR A 114 10.43 -0.58 -4.36
C TYR A 114 11.10 -0.42 -3.00
N GLY A 115 12.44 -0.42 -2.94
CA GLY A 115 13.18 -0.39 -1.68
C GLY A 115 13.28 0.98 -1.00
N LEU A 116 13.19 2.08 -1.75
CA LEU A 116 13.38 3.43 -1.20
C LEU A 116 12.09 4.21 -1.02
N VAL A 117 11.03 3.87 -1.77
CA VAL A 117 9.78 4.64 -1.79
C VAL A 117 8.59 3.79 -1.33
N LEU A 118 8.48 2.54 -1.78
CA LEU A 118 7.33 1.68 -1.46
C LEU A 118 7.48 0.98 -0.11
N PHE A 119 8.64 0.35 0.12
CA PHE A 119 8.98 -0.44 1.30
C PHE A 119 10.30 0.03 1.94
N PRO A 120 10.42 1.30 2.35
CA PRO A 120 11.65 1.80 2.94
C PRO A 120 11.87 1.19 4.33
N ASN A 121 13.09 0.71 4.57
CA ASN A 121 13.50 0.14 5.86
C ASN A 121 14.71 0.86 6.45
N SER A 122 15.77 1.05 5.65
CA SER A 122 16.96 1.79 6.08
C SER A 122 17.51 2.72 5.00
N ASP A 123 18.06 3.85 5.44
CA ASP A 123 18.54 4.89 4.53
C ASP A 123 19.61 4.36 3.58
N ALA A 124 19.45 4.69 2.29
CA ALA A 124 20.34 4.28 1.20
C ALA A 124 20.59 2.77 1.10
N PHE A 125 19.57 1.96 1.43
CA PHE A 125 19.64 0.51 1.38
C PHE A 125 18.31 -0.09 0.90
N VAL A 126 18.40 -1.00 -0.07
CA VAL A 126 17.28 -1.80 -0.55
C VAL A 126 17.39 -3.17 0.08
N ASP A 127 16.47 -3.49 0.99
CA ASP A 127 16.53 -4.74 1.74
C ASP A 127 15.98 -5.95 0.97
N VAL A 128 16.24 -7.14 1.51
CA VAL A 128 15.79 -8.41 0.92
C VAL A 128 14.27 -8.54 0.81
N ASN A 129 13.48 -7.90 1.66
CA ASN A 129 12.02 -7.96 1.57
C ASN A 129 11.54 -7.16 0.36
N ALA A 130 12.10 -5.96 0.13
CA ALA A 130 11.83 -5.19 -1.08
C ALA A 130 12.21 -5.97 -2.35
N VAL A 131 13.37 -6.64 -2.36
CA VAL A 131 13.80 -7.51 -3.48
C VAL A 131 12.83 -8.68 -3.69
N LYS A 132 12.38 -9.34 -2.61
CA LYS A 132 11.41 -10.44 -2.69
C LYS A 132 10.07 -9.96 -3.24
N ILE A 133 9.58 -8.80 -2.79
CA ILE A 133 8.32 -8.23 -3.27
C ILE A 133 8.44 -7.85 -4.75
N PHE A 134 9.56 -7.25 -5.15
CA PHE A 134 9.86 -6.94 -6.56
C PHE A 134 9.75 -8.18 -7.45
N ILE A 135 10.39 -9.29 -7.07
CA ILE A 135 10.37 -10.54 -7.84
C ILE A 135 9.00 -11.23 -7.81
N SER A 136 8.24 -11.08 -6.71
CA SER A 136 6.91 -11.69 -6.61
C SER A 136 5.86 -11.05 -7.53
N CYS A 137 6.11 -9.82 -7.99
CA CYS A 137 5.19 -8.98 -8.79
C CYS A 137 3.79 -8.73 -8.17
N ASN A 138 3.52 -9.17 -6.93
CA ASN A 138 2.22 -8.97 -6.25
C ASN A 138 2.32 -7.95 -5.11
N LEU A 139 2.77 -6.73 -5.44
CA LEU A 139 3.08 -5.71 -4.44
C LEU A 139 1.84 -5.07 -3.81
N VAL A 140 0.74 -4.95 -4.56
CA VAL A 140 -0.42 -4.12 -4.19
C VAL A 140 -1.05 -4.54 -2.86
N PRO A 141 -1.35 -5.83 -2.60
CA PRO A 141 -1.89 -6.23 -1.31
C PRO A 141 -0.91 -6.01 -0.16
N THR A 142 0.38 -6.23 -0.41
CA THR A 142 1.44 -6.04 0.59
C THR A 142 1.58 -4.57 0.99
N LEU A 143 1.59 -3.68 0.00
CA LEU A 143 1.72 -2.25 0.19
C LEU A 143 0.51 -1.66 0.93
N LEU A 144 -0.70 -2.07 0.53
CA LEU A 144 -1.91 -1.62 1.23
C LEU A 144 -1.93 -2.15 2.68
N GLY A 145 -1.50 -3.40 2.90
CA GLY A 145 -1.32 -3.98 4.23
C GLY A 145 -0.41 -3.15 5.11
N ASP A 146 0.78 -2.78 4.62
CA ASP A 146 1.73 -1.93 5.36
C ASP A 146 1.21 -0.52 5.65
N ILE A 147 0.48 0.08 4.70
CA ILE A 147 -0.15 1.39 4.87
C ILE A 147 -1.21 1.33 5.97
N LEU A 148 -2.15 0.38 5.89
CA LEU A 148 -3.21 0.26 6.87
C LEU A 148 -2.66 -0.11 8.26
N HIS A 149 -1.65 -0.98 8.32
CA HIS A 149 -0.99 -1.35 9.56
C HIS A 149 -0.25 -0.16 10.20
N SER A 150 0.44 0.64 9.39
CA SER A 150 1.10 1.88 9.84
C SER A 150 0.08 2.91 10.33
N LEU A 151 -1.02 3.09 9.62
CA LEU A 151 -2.11 3.99 10.03
C LEU A 151 -2.77 3.53 11.33
N TYR A 152 -3.00 2.23 11.49
CA TYR A 152 -3.50 1.64 12.73
C TYR A 152 -2.55 1.91 13.90
N ALA A 153 -1.24 1.71 13.73
CA ALA A 153 -0.25 2.00 14.76
C ALA A 153 -0.28 3.49 15.17
N CYS A 154 -0.27 4.41 14.18
CA CYS A 154 -0.31 5.85 14.42
C CYS A 154 -1.57 6.28 15.19
N THR A 155 -2.74 5.73 14.86
CA THR A 155 -4.04 6.12 15.42
C THR A 155 -4.34 5.45 16.75
N ALA A 156 -4.21 4.12 16.83
CA ALA A 156 -4.58 3.33 18.01
C ALA A 156 -3.53 3.46 19.14
N ARG A 157 -2.24 3.57 18.80
CA ARG A 157 -1.16 3.59 19.80
C ARG A 157 -0.60 4.99 20.06
N LYS A 158 -1.06 6.03 19.34
CA LYS A 158 -0.47 7.39 19.34
C LYS A 158 1.06 7.37 19.18
N ARG A 159 1.58 6.33 18.53
CA ARG A 159 2.99 6.01 18.34
C ARG A 159 3.13 5.40 16.96
N GLY A 160 4.03 5.96 16.16
CA GLY A 160 4.30 5.43 14.83
C GLY A 160 4.65 6.55 13.88
N THR A 161 5.56 6.26 12.96
CA THR A 161 5.74 7.06 11.76
C THR A 161 5.15 6.25 10.62
N LEU A 162 4.51 6.91 9.65
CA LEU A 162 4.10 6.22 8.43
C LEU A 162 5.39 5.77 7.70
N MET A 163 5.72 4.48 7.82
CA MET A 163 6.94 3.91 7.23
C MET A 163 6.72 3.53 5.76
N SER A 164 5.49 3.22 5.37
CA SER A 164 5.10 2.88 3.99
C SER A 164 4.91 4.12 3.10
N CYS A 165 4.78 3.93 1.79
CA CYS A 165 4.69 4.96 0.74
C CYS A 165 3.74 6.17 1.00
N ALA A 166 4.18 7.16 1.79
CA ALA A 166 3.46 8.41 2.02
C ALA A 166 3.12 9.15 0.72
N PRO A 167 4.01 9.19 -0.32
CA PRO A 167 3.69 9.84 -1.57
C PRO A 167 2.52 9.20 -2.32
N LEU A 168 2.42 7.86 -2.33
CA LEU A 168 1.31 7.17 -2.99
C LEU A 168 -0.01 7.40 -2.25
N LEU A 169 0.01 7.31 -0.92
CA LEU A 169 -1.16 7.63 -0.10
C LEU A 169 -1.60 9.09 -0.30
N ALA A 170 -0.66 10.03 -0.36
CA ALA A 170 -0.96 11.43 -0.65
C ALA A 170 -1.55 11.61 -2.05
N ARG A 171 -0.99 10.95 -3.07
CA ARG A 171 -1.51 10.98 -4.45
C ARG A 171 -2.92 10.41 -4.53
N TRP A 172 -3.18 9.29 -3.88
CA TRP A 172 -4.51 8.70 -3.74
C TRP A 172 -5.48 9.71 -3.09
N PHE A 173 -5.13 10.24 -1.92
CA PHE A 173 -5.99 11.19 -1.20
C PHE A 173 -6.30 12.44 -2.04
N ILE A 174 -5.28 13.00 -2.69
CA ILE A 174 -5.38 14.16 -3.59
C ILE A 174 -6.34 13.89 -4.76
N SER A 175 -6.39 12.67 -5.28
CA SER A 175 -7.27 12.32 -6.40
C SER A 175 -8.77 12.41 -6.05
N HIS A 176 -9.11 12.34 -4.76
CA HIS A 176 -10.46 12.50 -4.25
C HIS A 176 -10.83 13.94 -3.85
N LEU A 177 -9.87 14.87 -3.92
CA LEU A 177 -10.11 16.27 -3.54
C LEU A 177 -10.66 17.09 -4.72
N PRO A 178 -11.58 18.03 -4.46
CA PRO A 178 -12.11 18.88 -5.51
C PRO A 178 -11.05 19.89 -5.99
N LYS A 179 -11.24 20.37 -7.22
CA LYS A 179 -10.32 21.34 -7.85
C LYS A 179 -10.15 22.64 -7.04
N SER A 180 -11.14 22.99 -6.22
CA SER A 180 -11.12 24.17 -5.35
C SER A 180 -9.98 24.12 -4.33
N VAL A 181 -9.66 22.93 -3.80
CA VAL A 181 -8.56 22.78 -2.82
C VAL A 181 -7.25 23.24 -3.42
N PHE A 182 -6.98 22.99 -4.70
CA PHE A 182 -5.71 23.39 -5.33
C PHE A 182 -5.61 24.88 -5.65
N LYS A 183 -6.74 25.61 -5.66
CA LYS A 183 -6.77 27.06 -5.94
C LYS A 183 -6.40 27.85 -4.69
N ASN A 184 -5.09 27.97 -4.42
CA ASN A 184 -4.60 28.66 -3.22
C ASN A 184 -4.38 30.16 -3.40
N LYS A 185 -5.41 30.91 -3.83
CA LYS A 185 -5.27 32.35 -4.07
C LYS A 185 -4.91 33.14 -2.79
N GLU A 186 -5.34 32.63 -1.64
CA GLU A 186 -5.21 33.29 -0.34
C GLU A 186 -4.00 32.77 0.47
N GLY A 187 -3.16 31.89 -0.11
CA GLY A 187 -1.94 31.41 0.54
C GLY A 187 -2.17 30.51 1.77
N MET A 188 -3.35 29.93 1.92
CA MET A 188 -3.71 29.11 3.08
C MET A 188 -3.02 27.75 3.11
N GLY A 189 -2.82 27.23 4.32
CA GLY A 189 -2.34 25.86 4.53
C GLY A 189 -3.30 24.79 4.02
N TRP A 190 -2.77 23.61 3.69
CA TRP A 190 -3.57 22.45 3.24
C TRP A 190 -4.64 22.02 4.25
N ALA A 191 -4.28 21.94 5.53
CA ALA A 191 -5.21 21.54 6.59
C ALA A 191 -6.47 22.42 6.59
N TYR A 192 -6.30 23.74 6.54
CA TYR A 192 -7.42 24.68 6.51
C TYR A 192 -8.29 24.46 5.27
N ARG A 193 -7.71 24.37 4.08
CA ARG A 193 -8.46 24.17 2.83
C ARG A 193 -9.24 22.85 2.78
N ILE A 194 -8.73 21.80 3.40
CA ILE A 194 -9.39 20.48 3.46
C ILE A 194 -10.48 20.47 4.54
N MET A 195 -10.30 21.18 5.66
CA MET A 195 -11.25 21.19 6.78
C MET A 195 -12.64 21.73 6.42
N TYR A 196 -12.77 22.56 5.37
CA TYR A 196 -14.07 23.08 4.91
C TYR A 196 -14.82 22.12 3.98
N LEU A 197 -14.22 20.99 3.59
CA LEU A 197 -14.85 20.05 2.68
C LEU A 197 -15.94 19.26 3.41
N SER A 198 -17.09 19.15 2.77
CA SER A 198 -18.17 18.25 3.14
C SER A 198 -18.11 16.96 2.30
N HIS A 199 -18.97 16.00 2.62
CA HIS A 199 -19.10 14.79 1.79
C HIS A 199 -19.51 15.08 0.34
N ASN A 200 -20.13 16.22 0.05
CA ASN A 200 -20.56 16.60 -1.31
C ASN A 200 -19.39 17.12 -2.15
N ASP A 201 -18.34 17.61 -1.50
CA ASP A 201 -17.18 18.17 -2.18
C ASP A 201 -16.17 17.08 -2.60
N ILE A 202 -16.27 15.89 -2.02
CA ILE A 202 -15.38 14.76 -2.30
C ILE A 202 -15.73 14.12 -3.64
N ILE A 203 -14.69 13.90 -4.44
CA ILE A 203 -14.76 13.10 -5.65
C ILE A 203 -14.73 11.64 -5.21
N TRP A 204 -15.89 11.02 -5.02
CA TRP A 204 -15.98 9.64 -4.56
C TRP A 204 -15.48 8.67 -5.60
N THR A 205 -15.98 8.78 -6.83
CA THR A 205 -15.65 7.85 -7.91
C THR A 205 -14.66 8.46 -8.87
N ILE A 206 -13.51 7.80 -9.02
CA ILE A 206 -12.51 8.17 -10.02
C ILE A 206 -12.97 7.63 -11.39
N LYS A 207 -12.86 8.45 -12.43
CA LYS A 207 -13.22 8.05 -13.80
C LYS A 207 -12.47 6.78 -14.21
N GLY A 208 -13.19 5.78 -14.67
CA GLY A 208 -12.64 4.47 -15.08
C GLY A 208 -12.64 3.40 -13.98
N MET A 209 -13.07 3.72 -12.76
CA MET A 209 -13.20 2.73 -11.66
C MET A 209 -14.63 2.16 -11.54
N GLU A 210 -15.55 2.53 -12.42
CA GLU A 210 -16.98 2.25 -12.25
C GLU A 210 -17.37 0.79 -12.51
N ASP A 211 -16.57 0.06 -13.27
CA ASP A 211 -16.82 -1.32 -13.70
C ASP A 211 -15.68 -2.25 -13.30
N VAL A 212 -14.92 -1.88 -12.27
CA VAL A 212 -13.81 -2.68 -11.74
C VAL A 212 -14.36 -3.73 -10.77
N ALA A 213 -14.01 -4.99 -10.99
CA ALA A 213 -14.30 -6.07 -10.05
C ALA A 213 -13.47 -5.91 -8.77
N ILE A 214 -14.17 -5.86 -7.63
CA ILE A 214 -13.57 -5.55 -6.33
C ILE A 214 -13.32 -6.85 -5.57
N ILE A 215 -12.12 -7.02 -5.03
CA ILE A 215 -11.85 -8.11 -4.09
C ILE A 215 -12.59 -7.81 -2.79
N ASP A 216 -13.67 -8.54 -2.49
CA ASP A 216 -14.53 -8.25 -1.34
C ASP A 216 -14.21 -9.12 -0.11
N ARG A 217 -13.75 -10.35 -0.33
CA ARG A 217 -13.47 -11.34 0.72
C ARG A 217 -12.44 -12.38 0.27
N CYS A 218 -11.75 -13.00 1.24
CA CYS A 218 -10.80 -14.09 0.96
C CYS A 218 -11.02 -15.28 1.90
N GLY A 219 -11.12 -16.49 1.35
CA GLY A 219 -11.22 -17.74 2.10
C GLY A 219 -12.38 -17.75 3.10
N GLU A 220 -12.06 -17.99 4.37
CA GLU A 220 -13.04 -18.01 5.47
C GLU A 220 -13.39 -16.61 6.03
N TYR A 221 -12.65 -15.58 5.62
CA TYR A 221 -12.86 -14.24 6.14
C TYR A 221 -13.99 -13.54 5.38
N PRO A 222 -14.91 -12.84 6.08
CA PRO A 222 -15.93 -12.03 5.42
C PRO A 222 -15.35 -10.74 4.80
N ASN A 223 -14.05 -10.50 4.99
CA ASN A 223 -13.29 -9.35 4.53
C ASN A 223 -11.94 -9.80 3.94
N VAL A 224 -11.05 -8.85 3.63
CA VAL A 224 -9.77 -9.13 2.98
C VAL A 224 -8.63 -9.09 4.01
N PRO A 225 -8.01 -10.24 4.37
CA PRO A 225 -6.85 -10.28 5.23
C PRO A 225 -5.60 -9.83 4.47
N LEU A 226 -5.06 -8.65 4.76
CA LEU A 226 -3.83 -8.15 4.15
C LEU A 226 -2.60 -8.55 4.97
N LEU A 227 -1.52 -8.91 4.29
CA LEU A 227 -0.21 -9.20 4.87
C LEU A 227 0.78 -8.15 4.41
N GLY A 228 1.32 -7.37 5.34
CA GLY A 228 2.40 -6.41 5.11
C GLY A 228 3.77 -7.01 5.42
N THR A 229 4.80 -6.16 5.43
CA THR A 229 6.17 -6.55 5.78
C THR A 229 6.37 -6.77 7.28
N HIS A 230 5.51 -6.20 8.13
CA HIS A 230 5.64 -6.22 9.59
C HIS A 230 4.52 -6.98 10.33
N GLY A 231 3.47 -7.38 9.64
CA GLY A 231 2.27 -7.93 10.27
C GLY A 231 1.10 -8.10 9.32
N GLY A 232 -0.07 -8.40 9.88
CA GLY A 232 -1.31 -8.53 9.11
C GLY A 232 -2.40 -7.62 9.66
N ILE A 233 -3.32 -7.21 8.78
CA ILE A 233 -4.51 -6.42 9.11
C ILE A 233 -5.69 -6.84 8.23
N THR A 234 -6.89 -6.93 8.80
CA THR A 234 -8.12 -7.08 8.00
C THR A 234 -8.53 -5.75 7.38
N TYR A 235 -8.79 -5.77 6.08
CA TYR A 235 -9.30 -4.68 5.27
C TYR A 235 -10.75 -4.97 4.87
N ASN A 236 -11.64 -3.96 4.95
CA ASN A 236 -13.06 -4.08 4.64
C ASN A 236 -13.43 -3.32 3.35
N PRO A 237 -13.19 -3.90 2.17
CA PRO A 237 -13.48 -3.24 0.88
C PRO A 237 -14.95 -2.86 0.71
N CYS A 238 -15.86 -3.57 1.38
CA CYS A 238 -17.30 -3.24 1.37
C CYS A 238 -17.62 -1.82 1.86
N LEU A 239 -16.76 -1.23 2.71
CA LEU A 239 -16.91 0.15 3.19
C LEU A 239 -16.52 1.17 2.12
N ALA A 240 -15.75 0.78 1.11
CA ALA A 240 -15.26 1.62 0.05
C ALA A 240 -16.08 1.51 -1.26
N LEU A 241 -17.19 0.76 -1.29
CA LEU A 241 -18.02 0.59 -2.51
C LEU A 241 -18.47 1.91 -3.15
N ARG A 242 -18.65 2.94 -2.33
CA ARG A 242 -18.98 4.29 -2.80
C ARG A 242 -17.88 4.88 -3.69
N GLN A 243 -16.62 4.51 -3.48
CA GLN A 243 -15.50 4.91 -4.34
C GLN A 243 -15.59 4.30 -5.76
N PHE A 244 -16.44 3.29 -5.94
CA PHE A 244 -16.73 2.65 -7.23
C PHE A 244 -18.14 3.01 -7.75
N GLY A 245 -18.82 3.99 -7.13
CA GLY A 245 -20.16 4.43 -7.52
C GLY A 245 -21.23 3.39 -7.22
N ARG A 246 -20.99 2.52 -6.24
CA ARG A 246 -21.88 1.42 -5.82
C ARG A 246 -22.23 1.56 -4.34
N ALA A 247 -23.34 0.93 -3.95
CA ALA A 247 -23.72 0.73 -2.56
C ALA A 247 -24.33 -0.68 -2.41
N ARG A 248 -24.15 -1.30 -1.24
CA ARG A 248 -24.92 -2.47 -0.85
C ARG A 248 -26.35 -2.05 -0.56
N ARG A 249 -27.29 -2.94 -0.87
CA ARG A 249 -28.70 -2.80 -0.50
C ARG A 249 -28.94 -2.99 1.00
N GLU A 250 -28.11 -3.82 1.63
CA GLU A 250 -28.11 -4.09 3.07
C GLU A 250 -26.83 -3.53 3.69
N GLY A 251 -26.91 -2.92 4.87
CA GLY A 251 -25.76 -2.31 5.54
C GLY A 251 -24.61 -3.29 5.83
N PRO A 252 -23.42 -2.80 6.20
CA PRO A 252 -22.32 -3.66 6.59
C PRO A 252 -22.75 -4.50 7.80
N HIS A 253 -22.78 -5.82 7.66
CA HIS A 253 -23.03 -6.73 8.78
C HIS A 253 -21.99 -6.50 9.88
N GLU A 254 -22.38 -6.53 11.16
CA GLU A 254 -21.50 -6.32 12.32
C GLU A 254 -20.23 -7.21 12.29
N LEU A 255 -20.31 -8.39 11.68
CA LEU A 255 -19.19 -9.32 11.47
C LEU A 255 -18.06 -8.75 10.59
N LEU A 256 -18.33 -7.72 9.77
CA LEU A 256 -17.34 -7.00 8.96
C LEU A 256 -16.57 -5.97 9.80
N MET A 257 -17.02 -5.63 11.02
CA MET A 257 -16.44 -4.54 11.81
C MET A 257 -15.31 -4.98 12.76
N SER A 258 -15.18 -6.28 13.05
CA SER A 258 -14.07 -6.75 13.91
C SER A 258 -12.75 -6.72 13.14
N SER A 259 -11.89 -5.75 13.46
CA SER A 259 -10.56 -5.68 12.86
C SER A 259 -9.58 -6.60 13.59
N ILE A 260 -8.92 -7.49 12.84
CA ILE A 260 -7.80 -8.28 13.34
C ILE A 260 -6.53 -7.57 12.90
N VAL A 261 -5.63 -7.29 13.86
CA VAL A 261 -4.30 -6.73 13.61
C VAL A 261 -3.30 -7.53 14.41
N PHE A 262 -2.20 -7.93 13.79
CA PHE A 262 -1.10 -8.60 14.46
C PHE A 262 0.25 -8.20 13.86
N TYR A 263 1.33 -8.45 14.60
CA TYR A 263 2.71 -8.20 14.22
C TYR A 263 3.42 -9.55 14.03
N PHE A 264 4.32 -9.62 13.05
CA PHE A 264 5.14 -10.83 12.88
C PHE A 264 6.08 -11.07 14.06
N GLN A 265 6.44 -10.02 14.80
CA GLN A 265 7.17 -10.11 16.04
C GLN A 265 6.19 -10.00 17.21
N GLY A 266 6.14 -11.03 18.05
CA GLY A 266 5.44 -11.01 19.33
C GLY A 266 4.05 -11.65 19.33
N ASP A 267 3.36 -11.69 18.17
CA ASP A 267 2.06 -12.36 18.07
C ASP A 267 2.18 -13.81 17.56
N SER A 268 1.10 -14.58 17.73
CA SER A 268 1.04 -15.97 17.29
C SER A 268 1.06 -16.09 15.77
N ASP A 269 1.88 -17.02 15.29
CA ASP A 269 1.96 -17.45 13.89
C ASP A 269 0.65 -18.00 13.33
N GLU A 270 -0.31 -18.39 14.17
CA GLU A 270 -1.55 -19.00 13.69
C GLU A 270 -2.40 -18.02 12.86
N GLN A 271 -2.51 -16.76 13.29
CA GLN A 271 -3.26 -15.76 12.52
C GLN A 271 -2.61 -15.51 11.17
N ARG A 272 -1.29 -15.48 11.12
CA ARG A 272 -0.53 -15.37 9.88
C ARG A 272 -0.79 -16.54 8.94
N ARG A 273 -0.78 -17.79 9.44
CA ARG A 273 -1.10 -18.97 8.62
C ARG A 273 -2.52 -18.92 8.08
N ARG A 274 -3.49 -18.47 8.87
CA ARG A 274 -4.88 -18.30 8.42
C ARG A 274 -5.01 -17.24 7.32
N PHE A 275 -4.34 -16.09 7.49
CA PHE A 275 -4.29 -15.04 6.46
C PHE A 275 -3.69 -15.57 5.17
N ILE A 276 -2.59 -16.31 5.24
CA ILE A 276 -1.95 -16.94 4.07
C ILE A 276 -2.93 -17.87 3.34
N ARG A 277 -3.57 -18.81 4.07
CA ARG A 277 -4.55 -19.75 3.49
C ARG A 277 -5.76 -19.06 2.88
N ALA A 278 -6.17 -17.90 3.41
CA ALA A 278 -7.31 -17.17 2.88
C ALA A 278 -7.09 -16.70 1.43
N TRP A 279 -5.85 -16.35 1.07
CA TRP A 279 -5.50 -15.92 -0.28
C TRP A 279 -5.56 -17.03 -1.33
N ASP A 280 -5.67 -18.31 -0.92
CA ASP A 280 -5.89 -19.42 -1.86
C ASP A 280 -7.29 -19.36 -2.50
N ARG A 281 -8.21 -18.55 -1.94
CA ARG A 281 -9.59 -18.38 -2.41
C ARG A 281 -9.99 -16.91 -2.38
N VAL A 282 -9.54 -16.17 -3.38
CA VAL A 282 -9.94 -14.77 -3.58
C VAL A 282 -11.34 -14.73 -4.19
N HIS A 283 -12.25 -13.98 -3.56
CA HIS A 283 -13.55 -13.70 -4.13
C HIS A 283 -13.61 -12.25 -4.61
N ARG A 284 -14.03 -12.07 -5.86
CA ARG A 284 -14.29 -10.77 -6.45
C ARG A 284 -15.79 -10.59 -6.58
N SER A 285 -16.30 -9.46 -6.15
CA SER A 285 -17.67 -9.06 -6.43
C SER A 285 -17.72 -8.44 -7.82
N ASP A 286 -18.58 -9.00 -8.67
CA ASP A 286 -18.88 -8.44 -9.98
C ASP A 286 -19.65 -7.10 -9.78
N PRO A 287 -19.26 -6.01 -10.47
CA PRO A 287 -20.00 -4.74 -10.47
C PRO A 287 -21.49 -4.86 -10.80
N HIS A 288 -21.92 -5.93 -11.47
CA HIS A 288 -23.30 -6.28 -11.79
C HIS A 288 -24.03 -7.01 -10.65
N GLU A 289 -23.29 -7.66 -9.75
CA GLU A 289 -23.82 -8.27 -8.51
C GLU A 289 -23.88 -7.27 -7.36
N LEU A 290 -23.08 -6.19 -7.44
CA LEU A 290 -23.16 -5.04 -6.55
C LEU A 290 -24.42 -4.21 -6.84
N GLY A 291 -24.93 -3.47 -5.84
CA GLY A 291 -26.17 -2.70 -5.96
C GLY A 291 -26.13 -1.69 -7.13
N THR A 292 -27.28 -1.12 -7.49
CA THR A 292 -27.39 -0.20 -8.64
C THR A 292 -26.32 0.88 -8.64
N LYS A 293 -25.77 1.20 -9.82
CA LYS A 293 -24.86 2.34 -10.01
C LYS A 293 -25.61 3.62 -9.63
N THR A 294 -25.26 4.21 -8.50
CA THR A 294 -25.88 5.45 -8.02
C THR A 294 -24.86 6.58 -8.15
N SER A 295 -25.18 7.60 -8.94
CA SER A 295 -24.42 8.86 -8.99
C SER A 295 -24.63 9.72 -7.74
N LEU A 296 -25.62 9.37 -6.92
CA LEU A 296 -25.93 10.07 -5.69
C LEU A 296 -25.11 9.52 -4.52
N PRO A 297 -24.58 10.39 -3.66
CA PRO A 297 -24.19 10.03 -2.29
C PRO A 297 -25.30 9.22 -1.63
N MET A 298 -25.19 7.90 -1.59
CA MET A 298 -26.00 7.14 -0.63
C MET A 298 -25.59 7.64 0.76
N GLU A 299 -26.57 7.89 1.63
CA GLU A 299 -26.28 8.19 3.02
C GLU A 299 -25.36 7.09 3.57
N PRO A 300 -24.41 7.46 4.45
CA PRO A 300 -23.59 6.46 5.11
C PRO A 300 -24.50 5.40 5.70
N TYR A 301 -24.09 4.14 5.68
CA TYR A 301 -24.70 3.18 6.60
C TYR A 301 -24.52 3.75 8.01
N LEU A 302 -25.60 4.32 8.54
CA LEU A 302 -25.72 4.82 9.89
C LEU A 302 -25.96 3.63 10.82
#